data_AF-A0A960JNT4-F1
#
_entry.id   AF-A0A960JNT4-F1
#
_cell.length_a   1.000
_cell.length_b   1.000
_cell.length_c   1.000
_cell.angle_alpha   90.00
_cell.angle_beta   90.00
_cell.angle_gamma   90.00
#
_symmetry.space_group_name_H-M   'P 1'
#
loop_
_entity.id
_entity.type
_entity.pdbx_description
1 polymer ?
#
loop_
_entity_poly.entity_id
_entity_poly.type
_entity_poly.pdbx_seq_one_letter_code
_entity_poly.pdbx_strand_id
1 'polypeptide(L)'
;MATPTIERTVLPPDEPLEALAAMLGSLGTEPTTTLSGPNGEHLVLPPEVFEVLRDLVDAMAQGQAVTIAPVHQRLTTQEAADLLGVSRPTVVKLLESGEVPFEQPGRHRRVRLADVLAYRERAS
;
A
#
# COMPACT_ATOMS: atom_id res chain seq x y z
N MET A 1 23.79 -3.39 2.15
CA MET A 1 23.30 -3.18 0.77
C MET A 1 21.78 -3.13 0.87
N ALA A 2 21.15 -2.01 0.51
CA ALA A 2 19.70 -1.90 0.53
C ALA A 2 19.14 -2.70 -0.64
N THR A 3 18.38 -3.77 -0.38
CA THR A 3 17.63 -4.52 -1.38
C THR A 3 16.76 -3.53 -2.16
N PRO A 4 16.76 -3.54 -3.51
CA PRO A 4 15.84 -2.69 -4.26
C PRO A 4 14.43 -3.10 -3.85
N THR A 5 13.74 -2.22 -3.12
CA THR A 5 12.36 -2.46 -2.73
C THR A 5 11.52 -2.11 -3.95
N ILE A 6 11.20 -3.14 -4.74
CA ILE A 6 10.47 -3.01 -6.00
C ILE A 6 9.02 -2.68 -5.67
N GLU A 7 8.54 -1.53 -6.15
CA GLU A 7 7.12 -1.27 -6.25
C GLU A 7 6.51 -2.34 -7.16
N ARG A 8 5.60 -3.15 -6.62
CA ARG A 8 4.98 -4.26 -7.34
C ARG A 8 3.47 -4.15 -7.23
N THR A 9 2.82 -4.01 -8.39
CA THR A 9 1.37 -4.17 -8.52
C THR A 9 1.06 -5.62 -8.88
N VAL A 10 0.11 -6.22 -8.17
CA VAL A 10 -0.36 -7.59 -8.39
C VAL A 10 -1.85 -7.54 -8.71
N LEU A 11 -2.23 -8.20 -9.80
CA LEU A 11 -3.63 -8.38 -10.17
C LEU A 11 -4.25 -9.52 -9.36
N PRO A 12 -5.56 -9.48 -9.08
CA PRO A 12 -6.28 -10.62 -8.53
C PRO A 12 -6.03 -11.89 -9.37
N PRO A 13 -5.92 -13.07 -8.74
CA PRO A 13 -5.86 -14.32 -9.48
C PRO A 13 -7.19 -14.60 -10.20
N ASP A 14 -7.14 -15.43 -11.25
CA ASP A 14 -8.36 -15.91 -11.92
C ASP A 14 -9.18 -16.86 -11.03
N GLU A 15 -8.56 -17.40 -9.99
CA GLU A 15 -9.22 -18.27 -9.01
C GLU A 15 -10.03 -17.47 -7.98
N PRO A 16 -11.22 -17.96 -7.61
CA PRO A 16 -12.09 -17.29 -6.63
C PRO A 16 -11.43 -17.21 -5.24
N LEU A 17 -11.36 -15.99 -4.69
CA LEU A 17 -10.79 -15.72 -3.37
C LEU A 17 -11.82 -15.57 -2.27
N GLU A 18 -13.13 -15.64 -2.56
CA GLU A 18 -14.21 -15.36 -1.62
C GLU A 18 -14.17 -16.28 -0.40
N ALA A 19 -13.85 -17.57 -0.61
CA ALA A 19 -13.70 -18.52 0.47
C ALA A 19 -12.49 -18.20 1.37
N LEU A 20 -11.38 -17.73 0.77
CA LEU A 20 -10.20 -17.32 1.52
C LEU A 20 -10.46 -16.03 2.30
N ALA A 21 -11.08 -15.04 1.67
CA ALA A 21 -11.50 -13.78 2.29
C ALA A 21 -12.43 -14.03 3.49
N ALA A 22 -13.49 -14.83 3.29
CA ALA A 22 -14.41 -15.20 4.36
C ALA A 22 -13.72 -15.93 5.51
N MET A 23 -12.78 -16.83 5.21
CA MET A 23 -12.00 -17.52 6.22
C MET A 23 -11.12 -16.55 7.01
N LEU A 24 -10.36 -15.69 6.33
CA LEU A 24 -9.49 -14.69 6.98
C LEU A 24 -10.28 -13.67 7.81
N GLY A 25 -11.46 -13.26 7.35
CA GLY A 25 -12.34 -12.35 8.10
C GLY A 25 -12.98 -12.96 9.34
N SER A 26 -13.11 -14.29 9.39
CA SER A 26 -13.64 -15.02 10.57
C SER A 26 -12.57 -15.34 11.62
N LEU A 27 -11.29 -15.27 11.25
CA LEU A 27 -10.17 -15.53 12.13
C LEU A 27 -9.84 -14.30 12.97
N GLY A 28 -9.72 -14.48 14.29
CA GLY A 28 -9.19 -13.46 15.18
C GLY A 28 -7.69 -13.24 14.99
N THR A 29 -7.19 -12.09 15.45
CA THR A 29 -5.76 -11.71 15.42
C THR A 29 -4.89 -12.43 16.46
N GLU A 30 -5.30 -13.62 16.86
CA GLU A 30 -4.64 -14.39 17.91
C GLU A 30 -3.20 -14.74 17.52
N PRO A 31 -2.25 -14.77 18.47
CA PRO A 31 -0.81 -14.95 18.22
C PRO A 31 -0.43 -16.33 17.65
N THR A 32 -1.42 -17.18 17.34
CA THR A 32 -1.23 -18.53 16.82
C THR A 32 -1.37 -18.63 15.30
N THR A 33 -1.66 -17.55 14.59
CA THR A 33 -1.77 -17.61 13.12
C THR A 33 -0.41 -17.90 12.49
N THR A 34 -0.32 -18.98 11.71
CA THR A 34 0.92 -19.41 11.06
C THR A 34 0.83 -19.35 9.54
N LEU A 35 1.89 -18.87 8.89
CA LEU A 35 2.14 -19.05 7.47
C LEU A 35 2.90 -20.34 7.24
N SER A 36 2.37 -21.21 6.37
CA SER A 36 3.03 -22.45 5.97
C SER A 36 3.87 -22.22 4.72
N GLY A 37 5.16 -22.52 4.79
CA GLY A 37 6.06 -22.48 3.65
C GLY A 37 5.93 -23.73 2.77
N PRO A 38 6.48 -23.69 1.54
CA PRO A 38 6.38 -24.79 0.58
C PRO A 38 7.07 -26.08 1.04
N ASN A 39 7.97 -25.99 2.03
CA ASN A 39 8.72 -27.12 2.58
C ASN A 39 8.13 -27.65 3.90
N GLY A 40 6.91 -27.22 4.29
CA GLY A 40 6.26 -27.64 5.53
C GLY A 40 6.74 -26.90 6.78
N GLU A 41 7.49 -25.81 6.63
CA GLU A 41 7.84 -24.90 7.72
C GLU A 41 6.64 -24.03 8.11
N HIS A 42 6.54 -23.68 9.39
CA HIS A 42 5.49 -22.80 9.90
C HIS A 42 6.12 -21.57 10.55
N LEU A 43 5.71 -20.39 10.10
CA LEU A 43 6.11 -19.11 10.66
C LEU A 43 4.93 -18.45 11.35
N VAL A 44 5.06 -18.13 12.63
CA VAL A 44 4.05 -17.32 13.34
C VAL A 44 4.03 -15.92 12.73
N LEU A 45 2.86 -15.47 12.31
CA LEU A 45 2.67 -14.14 11.76
C LEU A 45 2.48 -13.12 12.89
N PRO A 46 3.22 -12.00 12.88
CA PRO A 46 2.88 -10.85 13.71
C PRO A 46 1.44 -10.38 13.41
N PRO A 47 0.68 -9.92 14.42
CA PRO A 47 -0.69 -9.46 14.22
C PRO A 47 -0.81 -8.39 13.12
N GLU A 48 0.15 -7.47 13.04
CA GLU A 48 0.16 -6.39 12.06
C GLU A 48 0.28 -6.92 10.62
N VAL A 49 1.08 -7.98 10.42
CA VAL A 49 1.24 -8.61 9.10
C VAL A 49 -0.04 -9.36 8.71
N PHE A 50 -0.71 -9.99 9.68
CA PHE A 50 -1.96 -10.70 9.43
C PHE A 50 -3.09 -9.75 9.03
N GLU A 51 -3.23 -8.60 9.68
CA GLU A 51 -4.20 -7.56 9.30
C GLU A 51 -3.96 -7.09 7.85
N VAL A 52 -2.70 -6.81 7.48
CA VAL A 52 -2.36 -6.42 6.10
C VAL A 52 -2.72 -7.50 5.08
N LEU A 53 -2.51 -8.78 5.40
CA LEU A 53 -2.89 -9.89 4.52
C LEU A 53 -4.41 -10.01 4.36
N ARG A 54 -5.17 -9.76 5.43
CA ARG A 54 -6.64 -9.74 5.39
C ARG A 54 -7.13 -8.67 4.43
N ASP A 55 -6.67 -7.42 4.63
CA ASP A 55 -7.04 -6.30 3.76
C ASP A 55 -6.66 -6.55 2.29
N LEU A 56 -5.48 -7.13 2.07
CA LEU A 56 -5.01 -7.48 0.73
C LEU A 56 -5.92 -8.50 0.05
N VAL A 57 -6.27 -9.59 0.74
CA VAL A 57 -7.13 -10.64 0.17
C VAL A 57 -8.54 -10.12 -0.06
N ASP A 58 -9.07 -9.30 0.85
CA ASP A 58 -10.40 -8.70 0.71
C ASP A 58 -10.48 -7.76 -0.50
N ALA A 59 -9.45 -6.94 -0.73
CA ALA A 59 -9.36 -6.09 -1.92
C ALA A 59 -9.28 -6.93 -3.21
N MET A 60 -8.45 -7.99 -3.22
CA MET A 60 -8.32 -8.87 -4.39
C MET A 60 -9.61 -9.65 -4.68
N ALA A 61 -10.33 -10.11 -3.65
CA ALA A 61 -11.62 -10.76 -3.79
C ALA A 61 -12.69 -9.83 -4.40
N GLN A 62 -12.54 -8.52 -4.23
CA GLN A 62 -13.38 -7.50 -4.89
C GLN A 62 -12.91 -7.14 -6.31
N GLY A 63 -11.92 -7.85 -6.85
CA GLY A 63 -11.36 -7.61 -8.18
C GLY A 63 -10.41 -6.41 -8.23
N GLN A 64 -9.93 -5.91 -7.09
CA GLN A 64 -9.03 -4.76 -7.02
C GLN A 64 -7.57 -5.20 -7.11
N ALA A 65 -6.78 -4.50 -7.94
CA ALA A 65 -5.34 -4.66 -7.95
C ALA A 65 -4.73 -4.06 -6.66
N VAL A 66 -3.67 -4.69 -6.15
CA VAL A 66 -2.96 -4.23 -4.95
C VAL A 66 -1.53 -3.85 -5.31
N THR A 67 -1.07 -2.71 -4.80
CA THR A 67 0.31 -2.25 -4.96
C THR A 67 1.04 -2.33 -3.63
N ILE A 68 2.19 -3.01 -3.62
CA ILE A 68 3.12 -3.04 -2.49
C ILE A 68 4.24 -2.05 -2.79
N ALA A 69 4.36 -1.04 -1.94
CA ALA A 69 5.32 0.05 -2.09
C ALA A 69 5.99 0.42 -0.76
N PRO A 70 7.29 0.72 -0.73
CA PRO A 70 7.95 1.21 0.46
C PRO A 70 7.44 2.60 0.86
N VAL A 71 7.18 2.81 2.15
CA VAL A 71 6.69 4.10 2.69
C VAL A 71 7.65 5.27 2.41
N HIS A 72 8.95 5.01 2.35
CA HIS A 72 9.98 6.03 2.05
C HIS A 72 10.14 6.31 0.55
N GLN A 73 9.29 5.71 -0.30
CA GLN A 73 9.26 6.00 -1.73
C GLN A 73 8.97 7.48 -1.97
N ARG A 74 9.71 8.05 -2.93
CA ARG A 74 9.49 9.39 -3.42
C ARG A 74 8.71 9.34 -4.71
N LEU A 75 7.56 10.00 -4.71
CA LEU A 75 6.68 10.16 -5.83
C LEU A 75 7.01 11.44 -6.60
N THR A 76 6.83 11.40 -7.91
CA THR A 76 6.65 12.57 -8.76
C THR A 76 5.31 13.24 -8.45
N THR A 77 5.17 14.50 -8.88
CA THR A 77 3.88 15.20 -8.77
C THR A 77 2.76 14.55 -9.57
N GLN A 78 3.09 13.72 -10.58
CA GLN A 78 2.09 13.00 -11.36
C GLN A 78 1.60 11.77 -10.59
N GLU A 79 2.52 10.93 -10.09
CA GLU A 79 2.17 9.76 -9.27
C GLU A 79 1.37 10.16 -8.01
N ALA A 80 1.73 11.27 -7.36
CA ALA A 80 0.96 11.80 -6.25
C ALA A 80 -0.46 12.26 -6.66
N ALA A 81 -0.62 12.78 -7.88
CA ALA A 81 -1.92 13.20 -8.40
C ALA A 81 -2.80 12.00 -8.72
N ASP A 82 -2.22 10.97 -9.32
CA ASP A 82 -2.89 9.70 -9.63
C ASP A 82 -3.35 9.03 -8.32
N LEU A 83 -2.52 9.05 -7.27
CA LEU A 83 -2.86 8.47 -5.96
C LEU A 83 -3.98 9.23 -5.22
N LEU A 84 -4.01 10.56 -5.36
CA LEU A 84 -5.03 11.42 -4.75
C LEU A 84 -6.31 11.52 -5.58
N GLY A 85 -6.32 10.99 -6.81
CA GLY A 85 -7.46 11.11 -7.73
C GLY A 85 -7.73 12.56 -8.17
N VAL A 86 -6.70 13.41 -8.23
CA VAL A 86 -6.82 14.84 -8.60
C VAL A 86 -5.88 15.21 -9.75
N SER A 87 -6.02 16.42 -10.29
CA SER A 87 -5.12 16.90 -11.35
C SER A 87 -3.72 17.21 -10.82
N ARG A 88 -2.69 17.00 -11.64
CA ARG A 88 -1.30 17.40 -11.29
C ARG A 88 -1.17 18.88 -10.91
N PRO A 89 -1.81 19.85 -11.59
CA PRO A 89 -1.82 21.24 -11.14
C PRO A 89 -2.40 21.42 -9.73
N THR A 90 -3.42 20.63 -9.34
CA THR A 90 -3.96 20.64 -7.97
C THR A 90 -2.89 20.20 -6.98
N VAL A 91 -2.18 19.10 -7.24
CA VAL A 91 -1.08 18.66 -6.37
C VAL A 91 -0.01 19.75 -6.25
N VAL A 92 0.39 20.37 -7.37
CA VAL A 92 1.39 21.47 -7.32
C VAL A 92 0.94 22.60 -6.40
N LYS A 93 -0.34 22.98 -6.43
CA LYS A 93 -0.89 23.98 -5.50
C LYS A 93 -0.79 23.54 -4.03
N LEU A 94 -1.10 22.28 -3.72
CA LEU A 94 -0.97 21.73 -2.36
C LEU A 94 0.48 21.74 -1.87
N LEU A 95 1.44 21.49 -2.77
CA LEU A 95 2.87 21.57 -2.43
C LEU A 95 3.30 23.01 -2.18
N GLU A 96 2.86 23.94 -3.02
CA GLU A 96 3.20 25.37 -2.93
C GLU A 96 2.50 26.07 -1.75
N SER A 97 1.32 25.60 -1.33
CA SER A 97 0.63 26.06 -0.12
C SER A 97 1.19 25.46 1.18
N GLY A 98 2.06 24.45 1.08
CA GLY A 98 2.68 23.78 2.23
C GLY A 98 1.78 22.73 2.90
N GLU A 99 0.64 22.39 2.32
CA GLU A 99 -0.27 21.37 2.84
C GLU A 99 0.31 19.95 2.77
N VAL A 100 1.18 19.72 1.77
CA VAL A 100 1.94 18.48 1.61
C VAL A 100 3.42 18.82 1.48
N PRO A 101 4.29 18.33 2.39
CA PRO A 101 5.73 18.51 2.28
C PRO A 101 6.30 17.97 0.96
N PHE A 102 7.27 18.66 0.38
CA PHE A 102 8.01 18.17 -0.78
C PHE A 102 9.49 18.50 -0.67
N GLU A 103 10.29 17.74 -1.41
CA GLU A 103 11.71 17.98 -1.60
C GLU A 103 11.96 18.27 -3.08
N GLN A 104 12.97 19.07 -3.39
CA GLN A 104 13.39 19.35 -4.76
C GLN A 104 14.91 19.11 -4.92
N PRO A 105 15.38 17.85 -4.86
CA PRO A 105 16.76 17.51 -5.13
C PRO A 105 17.02 17.65 -6.64
N GLY A 106 17.29 18.88 -7.10
CA GLY A 106 17.51 19.21 -8.50
C GLY A 106 16.33 19.94 -9.14
N ARG A 107 15.95 19.56 -10.38
CA ARG A 107 14.94 20.32 -11.15
C ARG A 107 13.50 19.96 -10.82
N HIS A 108 13.25 18.75 -10.32
CA HIS A 108 11.90 18.21 -10.17
C HIS A 108 11.52 18.01 -8.71
N ARG A 109 10.29 18.40 -8.37
CA ARG A 109 9.70 18.14 -7.05
C ARG A 109 9.50 16.64 -6.84
N ARG A 110 9.68 16.21 -5.60
CA ARG A 110 9.48 14.85 -5.10
C ARG A 110 8.73 14.92 -3.79
N VAL A 111 7.72 14.08 -3.65
CA VAL A 111 6.85 14.02 -2.47
C VAL A 111 6.99 12.63 -1.86
N ARG A 112 7.06 12.48 -0.54
CA ARG A 112 7.11 11.14 0.05
C ARG A 112 5.72 10.52 -0.01
N LEU A 113 5.64 9.22 -0.32
CA LEU A 113 4.37 8.50 -0.32
C LEU A 113 3.62 8.66 1.01
N ALA A 114 4.33 8.56 2.14
CA ALA A 114 3.79 8.79 3.47
C ALA A 114 3.06 10.14 3.62
N ASP A 115 3.64 11.21 3.10
CA ASP A 115 3.09 12.57 3.23
C ASP A 115 1.80 12.72 2.39
N VAL A 116 1.75 12.06 1.22
CA VAL A 116 0.55 12.04 0.36
C VAL A 116 -0.58 11.25 1.01
N LEU A 117 -0.28 10.08 1.58
CA LEU A 117 -1.28 9.25 2.28
C LEU A 117 -1.83 9.97 3.52
N ALA A 118 -0.96 10.58 4.32
CA ALA A 118 -1.36 11.36 5.49
C ALA A 118 -2.24 12.56 5.13
N TYR A 119 -2.01 13.21 3.98
CA TYR A 119 -2.90 14.25 3.48
C TYR A 119 -4.27 13.70 3.10
N ARG A 120 -4.31 12.56 2.38
CA ARG A 120 -5.56 11.91 1.97
C ARG A 120 -6.44 11.57 3.17
N GLU A 121 -5.85 11.04 4.24
CA GLU A 121 -6.56 10.72 5.48
C GLU A 121 -7.09 11.96 6.23
N ARG A 122 -6.40 13.10 6.16
CA ARG A 122 -6.91 14.36 6.75
C ARG A 122 -8.05 14.97 5.94
N ALA A 123 -8.12 14.66 4.64
CA ALA A 123 -9.08 15.23 3.70
C ALA A 123 -10.33 14.34 3.50
N SER A 124 -10.31 13.10 3.97
CA SER A 124 -11.44 12.17 4.03
C SER A 124 -12.24 12.33 5.31
#